data_AF-A0A9D1DGN1-F1
#
_entry.id   AF-A0A9D1DGN1-F1
#
_cell.length_a   1.000
_cell.length_b   1.000
_cell.length_c   1.000
_cell.angle_alpha   90.00
_cell.angle_beta   90.00
_cell.angle_gamma   90.00
#
_symmetry.space_group_name_H-M   'P 1'
#
loop_
_entity.id
_entity.type
_entity.pdbx_description
1 polymer ?
#
loop_
_entity_poly.entity_id
_entity_poly.type
_entity_poly.pdbx_seq_one_letter_code
_entity_poly.pdbx_strand_id
1 'polypeptide(L)'
;MDYKELAEKAREIDAKATPGPWMWDLRECNHQCLLTTTHSGKYYVMGFQRWGLQDALPSFQVYDRYEGQMKDRGSHGMVRADKLSKSYPGQEHHYGFDNFIDHPDARYIAESRELFHQMATAITELLARAEAAEAAQETLQRAMAEYKERAEKAEQRAKKLDEAMEWAKYASGTWERAYYNAMARAGKAEREAEEERQEATLCRNGWKKAEKELAAAVSDLETVMAYGTGNLDTCIFCKNAQCYARGGTKPCLPKWRGTTPQSRRSRDSSPYTGEP
;
A
#
# COMPACT_ATOMS: atom_id res chain seq x y z
N MET A 1 -14.73 33.80 -31.37
CA MET A 1 -13.71 34.31 -32.32
C MET A 1 -12.83 33.14 -32.70
N ASP A 2 -12.71 32.82 -33.99
CA ASP A 2 -11.72 31.85 -34.44
C ASP A 2 -10.36 32.55 -34.56
N TYR A 3 -9.43 32.19 -33.67
CA TYR A 3 -8.09 32.77 -33.65
C TYR A 3 -7.30 32.45 -34.92
N LYS A 4 -7.59 31.32 -35.56
CA LYS A 4 -6.92 30.91 -36.80
C LYS A 4 -7.32 31.81 -37.96
N GLU A 5 -8.63 32.07 -38.11
CA GLU A 5 -9.15 32.99 -39.12
C GLU A 5 -8.60 34.42 -38.91
N LEU A 6 -8.54 34.89 -37.66
CA LEU A 6 -7.97 36.20 -37.34
C LEU A 6 -6.48 36.31 -37.74
N ALA A 7 -5.70 35.27 -37.43
CA ALA A 7 -4.28 35.22 -37.78
C ALA A 7 -4.05 35.07 -39.29
N GLU A 8 -4.92 34.37 -40.01
CA GLU A 8 -4.89 34.27 -41.47
C GLU A 8 -5.21 35.63 -42.12
N LYS A 9 -6.27 36.30 -41.66
CA LYS A 9 -6.64 37.63 -42.14
C LYS A 9 -5.51 38.63 -41.96
N ALA A 10 -4.88 38.66 -40.79
CA ALA A 10 -3.78 39.56 -40.53
C ALA A 10 -2.55 39.28 -41.41
N ARG A 11 -2.20 38.00 -41.61
CA ARG A 11 -1.11 37.61 -42.52
C ARG A 11 -1.40 38.00 -43.96
N GLU A 12 -2.64 37.88 -44.41
CA GLU A 12 -3.04 38.25 -45.76
C GLU A 12 -2.84 39.76 -46.02
N ILE A 13 -3.29 40.59 -45.08
CA ILE A 13 -3.20 42.05 -45.21
C ILE A 13 -1.75 42.51 -45.08
N ASP A 14 -0.97 41.92 -44.17
CA ASP A 14 0.46 42.21 -43.97
C ASP A 14 1.31 41.82 -45.18
N ALA A 15 1.06 40.67 -45.81
CA ALA A 15 1.83 40.20 -46.97
C ALA A 15 1.71 41.13 -48.19
N LYS A 16 0.54 41.77 -48.36
CA LYS A 16 0.26 42.69 -49.47
C LYS A 16 0.77 44.10 -49.19
N ALA A 17 0.82 44.51 -47.93
CA ALA A 17 1.30 45.82 -47.52
C ALA A 17 2.82 45.99 -47.73
N THR A 18 3.27 47.23 -47.69
CA THR A 18 4.68 47.59 -47.63
C THR A 18 5.25 47.14 -46.28
N PRO A 19 6.29 46.29 -46.23
CA PRO A 19 6.85 45.82 -44.97
C PRO A 19 7.31 46.95 -44.05
N GLY A 20 7.06 46.77 -42.75
CA GLY A 20 7.55 47.65 -41.70
C GLY A 20 9.03 47.40 -41.33
N PRO A 21 9.57 48.16 -40.35
CA PRO A 21 8.90 49.22 -39.61
C PRO A 21 8.76 50.51 -40.41
N TRP A 22 7.65 51.23 -40.22
CA TRP A 22 7.38 52.52 -40.84
C TRP A 22 7.70 53.67 -39.89
N MET A 23 8.09 54.80 -40.45
CA MET A 23 8.30 56.05 -39.72
C MET A 23 7.84 57.24 -40.56
N TRP A 24 7.40 58.30 -39.88
CA TRP A 24 7.16 59.59 -40.50
C TRP A 24 8.50 60.28 -40.79
N ASP A 25 8.75 60.62 -42.05
CA ASP A 25 9.86 61.42 -42.55
C ASP A 25 9.28 62.78 -42.98
N LEU A 26 9.48 63.79 -42.14
CA LEU A 26 9.08 65.17 -42.41
C LEU A 26 10.30 65.96 -42.89
N ARG A 27 10.18 66.53 -44.09
CA ARG A 27 11.22 67.34 -44.71
C ARG A 27 10.70 68.73 -44.94
N GLU A 28 11.15 69.64 -44.08
CA GLU A 28 10.64 71.02 -44.10
C GLU A 28 11.19 71.84 -45.27
N CYS A 29 12.39 71.53 -45.76
CA CYS A 29 13.00 72.28 -46.84
C CYS A 29 12.29 72.15 -48.20
N ASN A 30 11.60 71.02 -48.44
CA ASN A 30 10.93 70.73 -49.70
C ASN A 30 9.43 70.46 -49.51
N HIS A 31 8.90 70.78 -48.33
CA HIS A 31 7.50 70.63 -48.00
C HIS A 31 6.99 69.19 -48.25
N GLN A 32 7.68 68.18 -47.71
CA GLN A 32 7.28 66.78 -47.82
C GLN A 32 6.99 66.15 -46.45
N CYS A 33 5.88 65.42 -46.37
CA CYS A 33 5.55 64.54 -45.25
C CYS A 33 5.28 63.15 -45.82
N LEU A 34 6.13 62.19 -45.45
CA LEU A 34 6.13 60.84 -46.01
C LEU A 34 6.10 59.82 -44.87
N LEU A 35 5.38 58.74 -45.05
CA LEU A 35 5.49 57.52 -44.27
C LEU A 35 6.41 56.58 -45.05
N THR A 36 7.59 56.29 -44.49
CA THR A 36 8.65 55.52 -45.16
C THR A 36 9.19 54.41 -44.28
N THR A 37 9.86 53.42 -44.87
CA THR A 37 10.65 52.46 -44.09
C THR A 37 11.88 53.13 -43.45
N THR A 38 12.38 52.55 -42.35
CA THR A 38 13.46 53.14 -41.53
C THR A 38 14.88 52.91 -42.09
N HIS A 39 15.06 51.98 -43.03
CA HIS A 39 16.37 51.51 -43.49
C HIS A 39 16.90 52.25 -44.74
N SER A 40 18.16 52.02 -45.10
CA SER A 40 18.73 52.49 -46.38
C SER A 40 17.99 51.86 -47.56
N GLY A 41 17.71 52.65 -48.60
CA GLY A 41 16.81 52.22 -49.70
C GLY A 41 15.34 52.29 -49.30
N LYS A 42 14.94 53.39 -48.64
CA LYS A 42 13.59 53.62 -48.12
C LYS A 42 12.52 53.35 -49.17
N TYR A 43 11.50 52.59 -48.78
CA TYR A 43 10.26 52.48 -49.53
C TYR A 43 9.25 53.50 -49.02
N TYR A 44 8.43 54.02 -49.92
CA TYR A 44 7.37 54.96 -49.61
C TYR A 44 6.08 54.17 -49.39
N VAL A 45 5.43 54.38 -48.26
CA VAL A 45 4.13 53.76 -47.91
C VAL A 45 3.02 54.73 -48.29
N MET A 46 3.14 55.95 -47.78
CA MET A 46 2.18 57.02 -47.98
C MET A 46 2.90 58.35 -48.01
N GLY A 47 2.38 59.32 -48.75
CA GLY A 47 2.84 60.70 -48.73
C GLY A 47 1.68 61.66 -48.87
N PHE A 48 1.96 62.95 -48.86
CA PHE A 48 0.99 63.98 -49.20
C PHE A 48 1.52 64.78 -50.39
N GLN A 49 0.64 65.05 -51.37
CA GLN A 49 1.07 65.77 -52.57
C GLN A 49 1.26 67.28 -52.33
N ARG A 50 0.62 67.84 -51.30
CA ARG A 50 0.68 69.26 -50.96
C ARG A 50 0.81 69.42 -49.45
N TRP A 51 1.45 70.52 -49.05
CA TRP A 51 1.44 71.03 -47.68
C TRP A 51 0.28 72.01 -47.50
N GLY A 52 -0.42 71.90 -46.37
CA GLY A 52 -1.58 72.73 -46.03
C GLY A 52 -2.93 72.05 -46.23
N LEU A 53 -4.02 72.81 -46.07
CA LEU A 53 -5.39 72.26 -46.02
C LEU A 53 -6.13 72.25 -47.36
N GLN A 54 -5.58 72.89 -48.41
CA GLN A 54 -6.25 72.98 -49.72
C GLN A 54 -5.82 71.83 -50.64
N ASP A 55 -6.74 70.90 -50.91
CA ASP A 55 -6.53 69.74 -51.80
C ASP A 55 -5.33 68.86 -51.40
N ALA A 56 -4.98 68.82 -50.10
CA ALA A 56 -4.00 67.88 -49.60
C ALA A 56 -4.61 66.50 -49.51
N LEU A 57 -4.27 65.65 -50.48
CA LEU A 57 -4.67 64.25 -50.52
C LEU A 57 -3.46 63.33 -50.29
N PRO A 58 -3.67 62.19 -49.62
CA PRO A 58 -2.63 61.19 -49.50
C PRO A 58 -2.30 60.61 -50.88
N SER A 59 -1.06 60.21 -51.06
CA SER A 59 -0.58 59.42 -52.18
C SER A 59 0.04 58.13 -51.67
N PHE A 60 -0.04 57.08 -52.47
CA PHE A 60 0.46 55.75 -52.14
C PHE A 60 1.38 55.24 -53.24
N GLN A 61 2.37 54.45 -52.87
CA GLN A 61 3.30 53.85 -53.80
C GLN A 61 2.64 52.66 -54.51
N VAL A 62 2.45 52.76 -55.82
CA VAL A 62 1.83 51.71 -56.61
C VAL A 62 2.89 50.80 -57.22
N TYR A 63 2.64 49.50 -57.14
CA TYR A 63 3.54 48.44 -57.64
C TYR A 63 2.88 47.71 -58.81
N ASP A 64 3.68 47.10 -59.69
CA ASP A 64 3.18 46.28 -60.81
C ASP A 64 2.46 45.03 -60.28
N ARG A 65 2.94 44.49 -59.17
CA ARG A 65 2.35 43.36 -58.44
C ARG A 65 2.58 43.50 -56.93
N TYR A 66 1.63 43.00 -56.14
CA TYR A 66 1.71 43.02 -54.67
C TYR A 66 2.09 41.66 -54.07
N GLU A 67 2.29 40.66 -54.91
CA GLU A 67 2.74 39.32 -54.51
C GLU A 67 4.26 39.19 -54.61
N GLY A 68 4.84 38.37 -53.74
CA GLY A 68 6.28 38.08 -53.73
C GLY A 68 7.14 39.13 -53.02
N GLN A 69 8.47 38.99 -53.16
CA GLN A 69 9.44 39.85 -52.49
C GLN A 69 9.35 41.29 -53.01
N MET A 70 9.44 42.26 -52.11
CA MET A 70 9.23 43.67 -52.42
C MET A 70 10.12 44.22 -53.54
N LYS A 71 11.38 43.77 -53.61
CA LYS A 71 12.35 44.17 -54.64
C LYS A 71 11.92 43.79 -56.07
N ASP A 72 11.03 42.81 -56.20
CA ASP A 72 10.59 42.25 -57.48
C ASP A 72 9.20 42.77 -57.90
N ARG A 73 8.63 43.72 -57.15
CA ARG A 73 7.26 44.21 -57.33
C ARG A 73 7.09 45.27 -58.43
N GLY A 74 8.19 45.79 -58.99
CA GLY A 74 8.14 46.93 -59.92
C GLY A 74 7.71 48.22 -59.21
N SER A 75 7.51 49.33 -59.93
CA SER A 75 7.09 50.58 -59.29
C SER A 75 6.53 51.56 -60.30
N HIS A 76 5.28 51.99 -60.09
CA HIS A 76 4.64 53.10 -60.79
C HIS A 76 4.78 54.44 -60.07
N GLY A 77 5.45 54.45 -58.90
CA GLY A 77 5.66 55.65 -58.09
C GLY A 77 4.44 56.01 -57.23
N MET A 78 4.47 57.23 -56.68
CA MET A 78 3.42 57.74 -55.80
C MET A 78 2.21 58.22 -56.60
N VAL A 79 1.05 57.60 -56.37
CA VAL A 79 -0.22 57.93 -57.02
C VAL A 79 -1.17 58.53 -55.97
N ARG A 80 -1.82 59.65 -56.27
CA ARG A 80 -2.81 60.27 -55.37
C ARG A 80 -4.01 59.33 -55.13
N ALA A 81 -4.56 59.39 -53.93
CA ALA A 81 -5.69 58.56 -53.50
C ALA A 81 -6.96 58.70 -54.35
N ASP A 82 -7.25 59.86 -54.94
CA ASP A 82 -8.41 60.04 -55.82
C ASP A 82 -8.36 59.12 -57.06
N LYS A 83 -7.16 58.89 -57.59
CA LYS A 83 -6.91 57.98 -58.72
C LYS A 83 -6.94 56.50 -58.31
N LEU A 84 -6.87 56.22 -57.02
CA LEU A 84 -6.96 54.87 -56.44
C LEU A 84 -8.34 54.62 -55.83
N SER A 85 -9.28 55.56 -55.99
CA SER A 85 -10.59 55.45 -55.37
C SER A 85 -11.51 54.49 -56.13
N LYS A 86 -12.25 53.67 -55.39
CA LYS A 86 -13.31 52.79 -55.91
C LYS A 86 -14.56 52.92 -55.06
N SER A 87 -15.72 52.78 -55.69
CA SER A 87 -16.99 52.73 -54.97
C SER A 87 -17.10 51.44 -54.18
N TYR A 88 -17.75 51.51 -53.02
CA TYR A 88 -18.04 50.31 -52.24
C TYR A 88 -18.87 49.31 -53.07
N PRO A 89 -18.61 47.99 -52.97
CA PRO A 89 -19.42 46.99 -53.68
C PRO A 89 -20.92 47.15 -53.36
N GLY A 90 -21.75 47.23 -54.40
CA GLY A 90 -23.20 47.48 -54.27
C GLY A 90 -23.60 48.95 -54.09
N GLN A 91 -22.63 49.87 -54.05
CA GLN A 91 -22.83 51.32 -53.98
C GLN A 91 -22.21 52.02 -55.20
N GLU A 92 -22.26 51.40 -56.37
CA GLU A 92 -21.62 51.93 -57.59
C GLU A 92 -22.23 53.27 -58.03
N HIS A 93 -23.49 53.51 -57.68
CA HIS A 93 -24.17 54.78 -57.90
C HIS A 93 -23.65 55.93 -57.01
N HIS A 94 -22.80 55.64 -56.03
CA HIS A 94 -22.16 56.63 -55.15
C HIS A 94 -20.80 57.13 -55.64
N TYR A 95 -20.42 56.77 -56.86
CA TYR A 95 -19.13 57.13 -57.44
C TYR A 95 -18.87 58.64 -57.36
N GLY A 96 -17.73 58.99 -56.74
CA GLY A 96 -17.24 60.36 -56.63
C GLY A 96 -17.67 61.09 -55.35
N PHE A 97 -18.61 60.54 -54.57
CA PHE A 97 -18.98 61.11 -53.27
C PHE A 97 -18.69 60.19 -52.09
N ASP A 98 -18.76 58.87 -52.27
CA ASP A 98 -18.50 57.88 -51.21
C ASP A 98 -17.70 56.70 -51.78
N ASN A 99 -16.37 56.85 -51.73
CA ASN A 99 -15.40 55.88 -52.25
C ASN A 99 -14.37 55.52 -51.18
N PHE A 100 -13.88 54.28 -51.24
CA PHE A 100 -12.70 53.86 -50.48
C PHE A 100 -11.43 53.94 -51.34
N ILE A 101 -10.27 53.94 -50.68
CA ILE A 101 -8.96 53.89 -51.35
C ILE A 101 -8.61 52.42 -51.58
N ASP A 102 -8.59 51.98 -52.84
CA ASP A 102 -8.21 50.62 -53.20
C ASP A 102 -6.68 50.48 -53.28
N HIS A 103 -6.04 50.52 -52.11
CA HIS A 103 -4.61 50.31 -51.96
C HIS A 103 -4.31 49.43 -50.74
N PRO A 104 -3.40 48.45 -50.82
CA PRO A 104 -3.11 47.55 -49.70
C PRO A 104 -2.59 48.29 -48.46
N ASP A 105 -1.74 49.31 -48.61
CA ASP A 105 -1.27 50.10 -47.46
C ASP A 105 -2.39 50.91 -46.81
N ALA A 106 -3.33 51.45 -47.59
CA ALA A 106 -4.48 52.17 -47.05
C ALA A 106 -5.40 51.21 -46.26
N ARG A 107 -5.62 50.01 -46.81
CA ARG A 107 -6.36 48.93 -46.15
C ARG A 107 -5.68 48.46 -44.88
N TYR A 108 -4.37 48.26 -44.91
CA TYR A 108 -3.56 47.88 -43.75
C TYR A 108 -3.73 48.92 -42.63
N ILE A 109 -3.58 50.22 -42.93
CA ILE A 109 -3.74 51.29 -41.94
C ILE A 109 -5.16 51.31 -41.34
N ALA A 110 -6.19 51.21 -42.17
CA ALA A 110 -7.59 51.25 -41.73
C ALA A 110 -7.97 50.03 -40.88
N GLU A 111 -7.58 48.83 -41.30
CA GLU A 111 -7.93 47.58 -40.61
C GLU A 111 -7.04 47.29 -39.39
N SER A 112 -5.84 47.87 -39.33
CA SER A 112 -4.87 47.63 -38.25
C SER A 112 -5.47 47.81 -36.86
N ARG A 113 -6.21 48.91 -36.63
CA ARG A 113 -6.73 49.21 -35.30
C ARG A 113 -7.68 48.13 -34.78
N GLU A 114 -8.60 47.68 -35.64
CA GLU A 114 -9.55 46.64 -35.27
C GLU A 114 -8.84 45.29 -35.09
N LEU A 115 -7.94 44.93 -36.02
CA LEU A 115 -7.17 43.70 -35.93
C LEU A 115 -6.30 43.65 -34.66
N PHE A 116 -5.59 44.72 -34.32
CA PHE A 116 -4.80 44.80 -33.09
C PHE A 116 -5.66 44.68 -31.84
N HIS A 117 -6.85 45.31 -31.82
CA HIS A 117 -7.76 45.17 -30.70
C HIS A 117 -8.24 43.72 -30.54
N GLN A 118 -8.69 43.11 -31.63
CA GLN A 118 -9.12 41.72 -31.67
C GLN A 118 -8.01 40.74 -31.23
N MET A 119 -6.78 40.96 -31.69
CA MET A 119 -5.62 40.16 -31.29
C MET A 119 -5.27 40.36 -29.82
N ALA A 120 -5.28 41.58 -29.32
CA ALA A 120 -4.99 41.86 -27.91
C ALA A 120 -6.01 41.15 -27.00
N THR A 121 -7.30 41.23 -27.34
CA THR A 121 -8.35 40.49 -26.64
C THR A 121 -8.12 38.98 -26.70
N ALA A 122 -7.82 38.43 -27.88
CA ALA A 122 -7.53 37.01 -28.05
C ALA A 122 -6.33 36.55 -27.21
N ILE A 123 -5.26 37.34 -27.15
CA ILE A 123 -4.07 37.06 -26.33
C ILE A 123 -4.44 37.07 -24.85
N THR A 124 -5.17 38.07 -24.38
CA THR A 124 -5.63 38.13 -22.98
C THR A 124 -6.50 36.93 -22.61
N GLU A 125 -7.42 36.52 -23.49
CA GLU A 125 -8.24 35.32 -23.28
C GLU A 125 -7.40 34.04 -23.23
N LEU A 126 -6.42 33.88 -24.13
CA LEU A 126 -5.54 32.72 -24.17
C LEU A 126 -4.65 32.63 -22.92
N LEU A 127 -4.11 33.77 -22.46
CA LEU A 127 -3.32 33.83 -21.22
C LEU A 127 -4.18 33.45 -20.01
N ALA A 128 -5.40 33.99 -19.89
CA ALA A 128 -6.31 33.63 -18.80
C ALA A 128 -6.67 32.12 -18.81
N ARG A 129 -6.84 31.52 -20.00
CA ARG A 129 -7.08 30.07 -20.12
C ARG A 129 -5.85 29.24 -19.75
N ALA A 130 -4.65 29.69 -20.13
CA ALA A 130 -3.41 29.02 -19.78
C ALA A 130 -3.19 29.01 -18.26
N GLU A 131 -3.37 30.17 -17.60
CA GLU A 131 -3.28 30.27 -16.13
C GLU A 131 -4.28 29.35 -15.43
N ALA A 132 -5.54 29.31 -15.90
CA ALA A 132 -6.55 28.40 -15.35
C ALA A 132 -6.19 26.92 -15.56
N ALA A 133 -5.62 26.56 -16.71
CA ALA A 133 -5.18 25.20 -17.00
C ALA A 133 -3.99 24.78 -16.12
N GLU A 134 -3.03 25.67 -15.89
CA GLU A 134 -1.89 25.42 -15.00
C GLU A 134 -2.35 25.23 -13.55
N ALA A 135 -3.28 26.06 -13.05
CA ALA A 135 -3.87 25.89 -11.72
C ALA A 135 -4.64 24.56 -11.60
N ALA A 136 -5.40 24.18 -12.63
CA ALA A 136 -6.09 22.89 -12.69
C ALA A 136 -5.10 21.71 -12.71
N GLN A 137 -3.98 21.84 -13.40
CA GLN A 137 -2.93 20.83 -13.43
C GLN A 137 -2.24 20.69 -12.06
N GLU A 138 -1.95 21.80 -11.38
CA GLU A 138 -1.36 21.77 -10.05
C GLU A 138 -2.28 21.09 -9.03
N THR A 139 -3.58 21.42 -9.05
CA THR A 139 -4.57 20.78 -8.17
C THR A 139 -4.69 19.28 -8.45
N LEU A 140 -4.68 18.88 -9.74
CA LEU A 140 -4.66 17.47 -10.11
C LEU A 140 -3.39 16.75 -9.63
N GLN A 141 -2.22 17.37 -9.77
CA GLN A 141 -0.95 16.80 -9.30
C GLN A 141 -0.94 16.61 -7.78
N ARG A 142 -1.44 17.59 -7.02
CA ARG A 142 -1.60 17.46 -5.57
C ARG A 142 -2.55 16.32 -5.21
N ALA A 143 -3.70 16.23 -5.86
CA ALA A 143 -4.64 15.13 -5.65
C ALA A 143 -4.00 13.78 -5.98
N MET A 144 -3.28 13.66 -7.10
CA MET A 144 -2.56 12.43 -7.48
C MET A 144 -1.51 12.04 -6.43
N ALA A 145 -0.78 13.00 -5.87
CA ALA A 145 0.18 12.75 -4.80
C ALA A 145 -0.50 12.22 -3.53
N GLU A 146 -1.62 12.83 -3.10
CA GLU A 146 -2.40 12.35 -1.97
C GLU A 146 -2.98 10.95 -2.20
N TYR A 147 -3.50 10.68 -3.39
CA TYR A 147 -4.00 9.35 -3.76
C TYR A 147 -2.89 8.30 -3.71
N LYS A 148 -1.70 8.63 -4.22
CA LYS A 148 -0.54 7.74 -4.17
C LYS A 148 -0.12 7.44 -2.73
N GLU A 149 -0.04 8.46 -1.88
CA GLU A 149 0.30 8.28 -0.46
C GLU A 149 -0.74 7.41 0.27
N ARG A 150 -2.04 7.63 -0.01
CA ARG A 150 -3.12 6.80 0.54
C ARG A 150 -3.03 5.35 0.06
N ALA A 151 -2.72 5.13 -1.20
CA ALA A 151 -2.54 3.79 -1.76
C ALA A 151 -1.35 3.06 -1.10
N GLU A 152 -0.21 3.73 -0.93
CA GLU A 152 0.97 3.18 -0.25
C GLU A 152 0.66 2.81 1.21
N LYS A 153 -0.04 3.69 1.95
CA LYS A 153 -0.48 3.40 3.32
C LYS A 153 -1.46 2.23 3.38
N ALA A 154 -2.37 2.11 2.41
CA ALA A 154 -3.32 1.00 2.34
C ALA A 154 -2.58 -0.32 2.07
N GLU A 155 -1.60 -0.33 1.17
CA GLU A 155 -0.76 -1.49 0.88
C GLU A 155 0.05 -1.94 2.12
N GLN A 156 0.64 -0.99 2.84
CA GLN A 156 1.35 -1.29 4.10
C GLN A 156 0.41 -1.89 5.17
N ARG A 157 -0.83 -1.39 5.27
CA ARG A 157 -1.83 -1.95 6.19
C ARG A 157 -2.24 -3.36 5.78
N ALA A 158 -2.40 -3.63 4.49
CA ALA A 158 -2.70 -4.96 3.98
C ALA A 158 -1.58 -5.96 4.34
N LYS A 159 -0.31 -5.60 4.11
CA LYS A 159 0.84 -6.43 4.51
C LYS A 159 0.86 -6.75 6.00
N LYS A 160 0.61 -5.74 6.86
CA LYS A 160 0.53 -5.95 8.32
C LYS A 160 -0.63 -6.86 8.72
N LEU A 161 -1.76 -6.77 8.03
CA LEU A 161 -2.90 -7.66 8.27
C LEU A 161 -2.57 -9.10 7.86
N ASP A 162 -1.91 -9.29 6.72
CA ASP A 162 -1.46 -10.61 6.27
C ASP A 162 -0.46 -11.23 7.26
N GLU A 163 0.53 -10.47 7.71
CA GLU A 163 1.47 -10.89 8.76
C GLU A 163 0.74 -11.24 10.07
N ALA A 164 -0.22 -10.43 10.50
CA ALA A 164 -1.01 -10.70 11.70
C ALA A 164 -1.88 -11.96 11.55
N MET A 165 -2.44 -12.21 10.36
CA MET A 165 -3.18 -13.44 10.08
C MET A 165 -2.29 -14.67 10.13
N GLU A 166 -1.07 -14.61 9.57
CA GLU A 166 -0.10 -15.71 9.66
C GLU A 166 0.30 -15.98 11.12
N TRP A 167 0.56 -14.94 11.90
CA TRP A 167 0.79 -15.07 13.34
C TRP A 167 -0.40 -15.69 14.08
N ALA A 168 -1.64 -15.30 13.73
CA ALA A 168 -2.84 -15.86 14.33
C ALA A 168 -2.98 -17.36 14.01
N LYS A 169 -2.71 -17.78 12.77
CA LYS A 169 -2.70 -19.21 12.38
C LYS A 169 -1.63 -20.01 13.13
N TYR A 170 -0.44 -19.44 13.29
CA TYR A 170 0.63 -20.07 14.06
C TYR A 170 0.25 -20.21 15.54
N ALA A 171 -0.30 -19.14 16.13
CA ALA A 171 -0.76 -19.12 17.51
C ALA A 171 -1.92 -20.12 17.77
N SER A 172 -2.86 -20.27 16.83
CA SER A 172 -3.93 -21.26 16.95
C SER A 172 -3.41 -22.70 16.85
N GLY A 173 -2.50 -22.98 15.90
CA GLY A 173 -1.90 -24.31 15.74
C GLY A 173 -1.03 -24.72 16.95
N THR A 174 -0.38 -23.76 17.61
CA THR A 174 0.37 -24.00 18.85
C THR A 174 -0.54 -24.21 20.05
N TRP A 175 -1.65 -23.47 20.16
CA TRP A 175 -2.66 -23.68 21.21
C TRP A 175 -3.38 -25.03 21.09
N GLU A 176 -3.79 -25.43 19.88
CA GLU A 176 -4.40 -26.74 19.64
C GLU A 176 -3.45 -27.87 20.04
N ARG A 177 -2.18 -27.78 19.65
CA ARG A 177 -1.18 -28.78 19.99
C ARG A 177 -0.87 -28.83 21.49
N ALA A 178 -0.84 -27.68 22.17
CA ALA A 178 -0.68 -27.62 23.62
C ALA A 178 -1.88 -28.24 24.36
N TYR A 179 -3.10 -27.95 23.89
CA TYR A 179 -4.35 -28.51 24.42
C TYR A 179 -4.41 -30.03 24.31
N TYR A 180 -4.16 -30.59 23.12
CA TYR A 180 -4.15 -32.05 22.93
C TYR A 180 -3.04 -32.75 23.73
N ASN A 181 -1.86 -32.15 23.86
CA ASN A 181 -0.79 -32.69 24.69
C ASN A 181 -1.13 -32.70 26.18
N ALA A 182 -1.81 -31.66 26.69
CA ALA A 182 -2.28 -31.61 28.07
C ALA A 182 -3.35 -32.68 28.34
N MET A 183 -4.31 -32.84 27.42
CA MET A 183 -5.33 -33.89 27.50
C MET A 183 -4.73 -35.30 27.47
N ALA A 184 -3.74 -35.55 26.62
CA ALA A 184 -3.05 -36.84 26.56
C ALA A 184 -2.28 -37.16 27.85
N ARG A 185 -1.67 -36.16 28.49
CA ARG A 185 -1.00 -36.31 29.79
C ARG A 185 -1.99 -36.59 30.92
N ALA A 186 -3.13 -35.90 30.93
CA ALA A 186 -4.20 -36.14 31.90
C ALA A 186 -4.75 -37.58 31.79
N GLY A 187 -5.04 -38.05 30.57
CA GLY A 187 -5.50 -39.43 30.35
C GLY A 187 -4.43 -40.52 30.59
N LYS A 188 -3.14 -40.15 30.67
CA LYS A 188 -2.08 -41.06 31.12
C LYS A 188 -2.05 -41.14 32.64
N ALA A 189 -2.08 -39.99 33.32
CA ALA A 189 -2.09 -39.91 34.78
C ALA A 189 -3.32 -40.61 35.39
N GLU A 190 -4.48 -40.54 34.73
CA GLU A 190 -5.70 -41.22 35.21
C GLU A 190 -5.59 -42.75 35.15
N ARG A 191 -4.92 -43.30 34.13
CA ARG A 191 -4.66 -44.75 34.01
C ARG A 191 -3.67 -45.25 35.06
N GLU A 192 -2.59 -44.51 35.29
CA GLU A 192 -1.61 -44.83 36.34
C GLU A 192 -2.27 -44.81 37.73
N ALA A 193 -3.15 -43.83 38.00
CA ALA A 193 -3.92 -43.76 39.25
C ALA A 193 -4.97 -44.88 39.39
N GLU A 194 -5.50 -45.41 38.29
CA GLU A 194 -6.40 -46.58 38.31
C GLU A 194 -5.62 -47.86 38.66
N GLU A 195 -4.44 -48.05 38.06
CA GLU A 195 -3.55 -49.18 38.33
C GLU A 195 -3.08 -49.19 39.80
N GLU A 196 -2.63 -48.04 40.33
CA GLU A 196 -2.27 -47.92 41.75
C GLU A 196 -3.44 -48.26 42.69
N ARG A 197 -4.68 -47.86 42.33
CA ARG A 197 -5.87 -48.20 43.10
C ARG A 197 -6.17 -49.69 43.08
N GLN A 198 -5.98 -50.36 41.95
CA GLN A 198 -6.13 -51.81 41.83
C GLN A 198 -5.08 -52.54 42.67
N GLU A 199 -3.82 -52.12 42.61
CA GLU A 199 -2.73 -52.68 43.43
C GLU A 199 -2.98 -52.50 44.92
N ALA A 200 -3.39 -51.30 45.36
CA ALA A 200 -3.75 -51.04 46.75
C ALA A 200 -4.92 -51.93 47.22
N THR A 201 -5.87 -52.21 46.33
CA THR A 201 -7.01 -53.10 46.61
C THR A 201 -6.55 -54.55 46.76
N LEU A 202 -5.67 -55.03 45.88
CA LEU A 202 -5.09 -56.38 45.96
C LEU A 202 -4.26 -56.55 47.24
N CYS A 203 -3.42 -55.57 47.58
CA CYS A 203 -2.63 -55.56 48.80
C CYS A 203 -3.52 -55.64 50.05
N ARG A 204 -4.59 -54.82 50.11
CA ARG A 204 -5.56 -54.85 51.22
C ARG A 204 -6.26 -56.20 51.36
N ASN A 205 -6.63 -56.83 50.25
CA ASN A 205 -7.26 -58.15 50.25
C ASN A 205 -6.28 -59.24 50.71
N GLY A 206 -5.02 -59.16 50.29
CA GLY A 206 -3.95 -60.04 50.77
C GLY A 206 -3.75 -59.94 52.28
N TRP A 207 -3.74 -58.71 52.82
CA TRP A 207 -3.61 -58.48 54.26
C TRP A 207 -4.77 -59.08 55.07
N LYS A 208 -6.02 -58.86 54.63
CA LYS A 208 -7.20 -59.47 55.25
C LYS A 208 -7.17 -61.01 55.24
N LYS A 209 -6.61 -61.61 54.18
CA LYS A 209 -6.46 -63.07 54.10
C LYS A 209 -5.44 -63.56 55.13
N ALA A 210 -4.28 -62.90 55.20
CA ALA A 210 -3.23 -63.24 56.18
C ALA A 210 -3.73 -63.11 57.63
N GLU A 211 -4.53 -62.09 57.93
CA GLU A 211 -5.14 -61.89 59.26
C GLU A 211 -6.09 -63.04 59.65
N LYS A 212 -6.90 -63.53 58.69
CA LYS A 212 -7.76 -64.72 58.91
C LYS A 212 -6.95 -65.99 59.15
N GLU A 213 -5.89 -66.20 58.37
CA GLU A 213 -5.00 -67.36 58.54
C GLU A 213 -4.28 -67.33 59.90
N LEU A 214 -3.85 -66.16 60.35
CA LEU A 214 -3.29 -65.97 61.69
C LEU A 214 -4.32 -66.29 62.78
N ALA A 215 -5.54 -65.77 62.67
CA ALA A 215 -6.60 -66.03 63.64
C ALA A 215 -6.95 -67.53 63.72
N ALA A 216 -6.99 -68.22 62.58
CA ALA A 216 -7.20 -69.67 62.55
C ALA A 216 -6.07 -70.43 63.24
N ALA A 217 -4.81 -70.08 62.97
CA ALA A 217 -3.65 -70.71 63.62
C ALA A 217 -3.63 -70.49 65.14
N VAL A 218 -4.03 -69.31 65.61
CA VAL A 218 -4.18 -69.02 67.05
C VAL A 218 -5.27 -69.90 67.66
N SER A 219 -6.43 -70.03 67.01
CA SER A 219 -7.53 -70.88 67.48
C SER A 219 -7.15 -72.37 67.50
N ASP A 220 -6.40 -72.86 66.51
CA ASP A 220 -5.85 -74.22 66.50
C ASP A 220 -4.89 -74.45 67.67
N LEU A 221 -4.01 -73.48 67.95
CA LEU A 221 -3.10 -73.49 69.11
C LEU A 221 -3.88 -73.54 70.43
N GLU A 222 -4.89 -72.69 70.59
CA GLU A 222 -5.77 -72.68 71.77
C GLU A 222 -6.51 -74.02 71.93
N THR A 223 -6.98 -74.62 70.84
CA THR A 223 -7.66 -75.92 70.85
C THR A 223 -6.71 -77.05 71.25
N VAL A 224 -5.50 -77.07 70.71
CA VAL A 224 -4.43 -78.02 71.11
C VAL A 224 -4.08 -77.85 72.58
N MET A 225 -4.02 -76.61 73.09
CA MET A 225 -3.78 -76.34 74.50
C MET A 225 -4.94 -76.78 75.40
N ALA A 226 -6.19 -76.62 74.96
CA ALA A 226 -7.38 -76.93 75.75
C ALA A 226 -7.75 -78.42 75.75
N TYR A 227 -7.57 -79.12 74.63
CA TYR A 227 -8.07 -80.49 74.41
C TYR A 227 -6.99 -81.48 73.96
N GLY A 228 -5.71 -81.09 73.95
CA GLY A 228 -4.59 -81.99 73.72
C GLY A 228 -4.52 -83.09 74.78
N THR A 229 -5.22 -84.20 74.52
CA THR A 229 -5.23 -85.39 75.36
C THR A 229 -3.89 -86.10 75.26
N GLY A 230 -3.06 -85.92 76.30
CA GLY A 230 -1.89 -86.76 76.59
C GLY A 230 -0.56 -86.11 76.25
N ASN A 231 0.16 -85.66 77.28
CA ASN A 231 1.52 -85.09 77.30
C ASN A 231 1.66 -83.59 76.97
N LEU A 232 0.86 -82.75 77.60
CA LEU A 232 1.31 -81.39 77.93
C LEU A 232 2.14 -81.45 79.22
N ASP A 233 3.45 -81.25 79.06
CA ASP A 233 4.56 -81.48 79.99
C ASP A 233 4.45 -80.74 81.34
N THR A 234 3.60 -81.23 82.25
CA THR A 234 3.93 -81.20 83.68
C THR A 234 4.39 -82.58 84.08
N CYS A 235 5.67 -82.74 84.45
CA CYS A 235 6.15 -84.03 84.95
C CYS A 235 5.35 -84.42 86.20
N ILE A 236 5.30 -85.72 86.54
CA ILE A 236 4.46 -86.23 87.64
C ILE A 236 4.73 -85.52 89.00
N PHE A 237 5.92 -84.94 89.15
CA PHE A 237 6.31 -84.19 90.34
C PHE A 237 5.74 -82.76 90.39
N CYS A 238 5.49 -82.12 89.25
CA CYS A 238 4.80 -80.82 89.16
C CYS A 238 3.31 -80.95 89.52
N LYS A 239 2.68 -82.09 89.19
CA LYS A 239 1.28 -82.36 89.56
C LYS A 239 1.05 -82.45 91.07
N ASN A 240 2.07 -82.87 91.83
CA ASN A 240 1.99 -83.07 93.29
C ASN A 240 2.66 -81.95 94.10
N ALA A 241 3.04 -80.81 93.48
CA ALA A 241 3.74 -79.69 94.12
C ALA A 241 5.06 -80.07 94.84
N GLN A 242 5.67 -81.20 94.48
CA GLN A 242 6.87 -81.74 95.13
C GLN A 242 8.19 -81.28 94.49
N CYS A 243 8.12 -80.49 93.41
CA CYS A 243 9.30 -80.03 92.67
C CYS A 243 10.22 -79.10 93.50
N TYR A 244 9.64 -78.28 94.40
CA TYR A 244 10.42 -77.28 95.17
C TYR A 244 11.06 -77.83 96.46
N ALA A 245 10.63 -79.00 96.96
CA ALA A 245 11.07 -79.52 98.27
C ALA A 245 12.35 -80.40 98.24
N ARG A 246 13.03 -80.54 97.10
CA ARG A 246 14.15 -81.50 96.93
C ARG A 246 15.53 -80.90 96.60
N GLY A 247 15.74 -79.59 96.79
CA GLY A 247 17.09 -79.01 96.88
C GLY A 247 18.03 -79.23 95.68
N GLY A 248 17.64 -78.77 94.48
CA GLY A 248 18.52 -78.78 93.30
C GLY A 248 18.24 -77.62 92.35
N THR A 249 19.24 -76.76 92.14
CA THR A 249 19.22 -75.55 91.30
C THR A 249 19.25 -75.85 89.79
N LYS A 250 18.24 -76.54 89.26
CA LYS A 250 18.05 -76.64 87.79
C LYS A 250 16.57 -76.54 87.40
N PRO A 251 16.18 -75.62 86.50
CA PRO A 251 14.84 -75.64 85.92
C PRO A 251 14.64 -76.96 85.16
N CYS A 252 13.44 -77.52 85.24
CA CYS A 252 13.04 -78.62 84.39
C CYS A 252 13.23 -78.17 82.92
N LEU A 253 14.14 -78.82 82.20
CA LEU A 253 14.35 -78.61 80.78
C LEU A 253 13.38 -79.55 80.04
N PRO A 254 12.19 -79.09 79.58
CA PRO A 254 11.39 -79.90 78.67
C PRO A 254 12.21 -80.11 77.40
N LYS A 255 12.51 -81.37 77.06
CA LYS A 255 13.04 -81.74 75.75
C LYS A 255 11.88 -81.65 74.76
N TRP A 256 11.74 -80.52 74.09
CA TRP A 256 10.86 -80.38 72.94
C TRP A 256 11.22 -81.45 71.88
N ARG A 257 10.33 -82.41 71.65
CA ARG A 257 10.38 -83.28 70.46
C ARG A 257 9.40 -82.74 69.43
N GLY A 258 9.66 -81.51 68.95
CA GLY A 258 9.07 -81.04 67.70
C GLY A 258 9.72 -81.78 66.53
N THR A 259 8.93 -82.17 65.53
CA THR A 259 9.42 -82.68 64.25
C THR A 259 10.43 -81.69 63.65
N THR A 260 11.67 -82.13 63.44
CA THR A 260 12.72 -81.32 62.83
C THR A 260 12.36 -80.97 61.38
N PRO A 261 12.69 -79.75 60.87
CA PRO A 261 12.41 -79.33 59.49
C PRO A 261 13.15 -80.08 58.36
N GLN A 262 13.70 -81.27 58.62
CA GLN A 262 14.55 -81.98 57.66
C GLN A 262 13.80 -82.81 56.60
N SER A 263 12.47 -82.77 56.52
CA SER A 263 11.72 -83.49 55.47
C SER A 263 11.25 -82.64 54.27
N ARG A 264 11.58 -81.34 54.20
CA ARG A 264 11.36 -80.53 52.97
C ARG A 264 12.65 -80.36 52.16
N ARG A 265 13.30 -81.47 51.80
CA ARG A 265 14.22 -81.51 50.64
C ARG A 265 14.17 -82.88 49.97
N SER A 266 13.48 -82.98 48.84
CA SER A 266 14.00 -83.56 47.59
C SER A 266 12.91 -83.63 46.52
N ARG A 267 13.34 -83.45 45.26
CA ARG A 267 12.63 -83.26 43.97
C ARG A 267 12.39 -81.78 43.63
N ASP A 268 13.11 -81.13 42.72
CA ASP A 268 13.96 -81.60 41.61
C ASP A 268 15.10 -80.60 41.26
N SER A 269 16.17 -81.18 40.70
CA SER A 269 17.36 -80.69 39.96
C SER A 269 17.11 -79.56 38.92
N SER A 270 17.86 -78.44 38.85
CA SER A 270 19.22 -78.17 38.25
C SER A 270 19.23 -77.93 36.70
N PRO A 271 20.18 -77.21 36.01
CA PRO A 271 20.91 -75.92 36.24
C PRO A 271 21.19 -75.03 34.94
N TYR A 272 22.07 -74.00 35.05
CA TYR A 272 22.81 -73.16 34.03
C TYR A 272 22.08 -71.93 33.41
N THR A 273 22.65 -70.72 33.15
CA THR A 273 23.95 -69.99 33.29
C THR A 273 23.63 -68.50 33.05
N GLY A 274 24.20 -67.49 33.72
CA GLY A 274 25.57 -66.98 33.53
C GLY A 274 25.52 -65.57 32.92
N GLU A 275 26.03 -64.57 33.65
CA GLU A 275 26.27 -63.17 33.21
C GLU A 275 27.38 -63.12 32.12
N PRO A 276 27.65 -61.95 31.50
CA PRO A 276 28.35 -60.83 32.18
C PRO A 276 27.58 -59.49 32.18
#